data_AF-Q06WD9-F1
#
_entry.id   AF-Q06WD9-F1
#
_cell.length_a   1.000
_cell.length_b   1.000
_cell.length_c   1.000
_cell.angle_alpha   90.00
_cell.angle_beta   90.00
_cell.angle_gamma   90.00
#
_symmetry.space_group_name_H-M   'P 1'
#
loop_
_entity.id
_entity.type
_entity.pdbx_description
1 polymer ?
#
loop_
_entity_poly.entity_id
_entity_poly.type
_entity_poly.pdbx_seq_one_letter_code
_entity_poly.pdbx_strand_id
1 'polypeptide(L)' 'LKNGWGLIPLGAVATVTHQSPKGSELTFEPCDCCGLKAIISHVSMDSIEFIEPITEEEDGREQAQH' A
#
# COMPACT_ATOMS: atom_id res chain seq x y z
N LEU A 1 -2.10 -15.91 -12.04
CA LEU A 1 -2.37 -15.05 -13.23
C LEU A 1 -1.20 -14.09 -13.40
N LYS A 2 -0.86 -13.70 -14.64
CA LYS A 2 0.05 -12.60 -14.94
C LYS A 2 -0.62 -11.72 -16.00
N ASN A 3 -0.46 -10.40 -15.91
CA ASN A 3 -1.04 -9.43 -16.85
C ASN A 3 -2.57 -9.53 -16.99
N GLY A 4 -3.27 -9.68 -15.86
CA GLY A 4 -4.73 -9.67 -15.80
C GLY A 4 -5.28 -8.28 -15.49
N TRP A 5 -6.59 -8.12 -15.59
CA TRP A 5 -7.32 -6.97 -15.06
C TRP A 5 -7.93 -7.32 -13.70
N GLY A 6 -8.02 -6.33 -12.81
CA GLY A 6 -8.58 -6.49 -11.47
C GLY A 6 -9.03 -5.16 -10.91
N LEU A 7 -9.81 -5.22 -9.83
CA LEU A 7 -10.23 -4.04 -9.07
C LEU A 7 -9.42 -3.95 -7.79
N ILE A 8 -8.92 -2.76 -7.47
CA ILE A 8 -8.24 -2.47 -6.22
C ILE A 8 -9.19 -1.60 -5.39
N PRO A 9 -9.59 -2.03 -4.17
CA PRO A 9 -10.45 -1.23 -3.31
C PRO A 9 -9.80 0.12 -2.97
N LEU A 10 -10.63 1.15 -2.82
CA LEU A 10 -10.18 2.44 -2.30
C LEU A 10 -9.64 2.26 -0.87
N GLY A 11 -8.50 2.89 -0.58
CA GLY A 11 -7.83 2.77 0.73
C GLY A 11 -6.95 1.53 0.88
N ALA A 12 -6.73 0.74 -0.17
CA ALA A 12 -5.79 -0.37 -0.12
C ALA A 12 -4.34 0.15 0.05
N VAL A 13 -3.64 -0.40 1.03
CA VAL A 13 -2.25 -0.05 1.34
C VAL A 13 -1.32 -1.03 0.63
N ALA A 14 -0.27 -0.49 0.03
CA ALA A 14 0.77 -1.28 -0.65
C ALA A 14 2.15 -0.67 -0.42
N THR A 15 3.16 -1.52 -0.54
CA THR A 15 4.56 -1.10 -0.46
C THR A 15 5.07 -0.82 -1.87
N VAL A 16 5.72 0.33 -2.06
CA VAL A 16 6.46 0.62 -3.29
C VAL A 16 7.72 -0.25 -3.30
N THR A 17 7.78 -1.25 -4.17
CA THR A 17 8.91 -2.19 -4.27
C THR A 17 9.92 -1.80 -5.34
N HIS A 18 9.49 -1.06 -6.36
CA HIS A 18 10.35 -0.55 -7.41
C HIS A 18 9.85 0.80 -7.93
N GLN A 19 10.76 1.70 -8.27
CA GLN A 19 10.45 2.98 -8.92
C GLN A 19 11.30 3.17 -10.16
N SER A 20 10.69 3.71 -11.21
CA SER A 20 11.35 4.07 -12.46
C SER A 20 10.68 5.28 -13.10
N PRO A 21 11.30 5.92 -14.12
CA PRO A 21 10.63 6.94 -14.92
C PRO A 21 9.36 6.44 -15.64
N LYS A 22 9.14 5.12 -15.72
CA LYS A 22 7.94 4.51 -16.32
C LYS A 22 6.82 4.27 -15.31
N GLY A 23 7.00 4.70 -14.06
CA GLY A 23 6.07 4.49 -12.95
C GLY A 23 6.64 3.57 -11.86
N SER A 24 5.79 3.32 -10.87
CA SER A 24 6.08 2.54 -9.67
C SER A 24 5.46 1.15 -9.72
N GLU A 25 6.13 0.20 -9.07
CA GLU A 25 5.60 -1.10 -8.72
C GLU A 25 5.09 -1.07 -7.27
N LEU A 26 3.82 -1.45 -7.08
CA LEU A 26 3.19 -1.58 -5.78
C LEU A 26 2.93 -3.05 -5.49
N THR A 27 3.42 -3.50 -4.34
CA THR A 27 3.21 -4.85 -3.83
C THR A 27 2.29 -4.78 -2.61
N PHE A 28 1.16 -5.48 -2.70
CA PHE A 28 0.17 -5.58 -1.62
C PHE A 28 0.51 -6.73 -0.67
N GLU A 29 0.00 -6.62 0.56
CA GLU A 29 -0.02 -7.75 1.49
C GLU A 29 -0.89 -8.90 0.92
N PRO A 30 -0.55 -10.17 1.20
CA PRO A 30 -1.38 -11.30 0.79
C PRO A 30 -2.79 -11.23 1.39
N CYS A 31 -3.83 -11.61 0.63
CA CYS A 31 -5.18 -11.72 1.22
C CYS A 31 -5.19 -12.79 2.32
N ASP A 32 -5.68 -12.45 3.51
CA ASP A 32 -5.92 -13.43 4.59
C ASP A 32 -6.88 -14.55 4.17
N CYS A 33 -7.78 -14.26 3.23
CA CYS A 33 -8.79 -15.16 2.75
C CYS A 33 -8.26 -16.31 1.85
N CYS A 34 -7.27 -16.02 1.01
CA CYS A 34 -6.88 -16.91 -0.09
C CYS A 34 -5.38 -16.88 -0.41
N GLY A 35 -4.58 -16.08 0.29
CA GLY A 35 -3.15 -15.92 0.08
C GLY A 35 -2.76 -15.21 -1.22
N LEU A 36 -3.73 -14.64 -1.96
CA LEU A 36 -3.44 -13.92 -3.19
C LEU A 36 -2.59 -12.67 -2.88
N LYS A 37 -1.41 -12.59 -3.47
CA LYS A 37 -0.52 -11.42 -3.41
C LYS A 37 -0.59 -10.66 -4.73
N ALA A 38 -1.19 -9.48 -4.71
CA ALA A 38 -1.28 -8.62 -5.88
C ALA A 38 -0.01 -7.80 -6.06
N ILE A 39 0.47 -7.70 -7.30
CA ILE A 39 1.54 -6.80 -7.71
C ILE A 39 1.03 -6.04 -8.93
N ILE A 40 1.11 -4.72 -8.87
CA ILE A 40 0.80 -3.85 -10.01
C ILE A 40 2.03 -3.02 -10.34
N SER A 41 2.25 -2.77 -11.62
CA SER A 41 3.38 -1.99 -12.12
C SER A 41 2.88 -0.84 -12.99
N HIS A 42 3.77 0.10 -13.30
CA HIS A 42 3.47 1.28 -14.11
C HIS A 42 2.43 2.22 -13.48
N VAL A 43 2.36 2.26 -12.14
CA VAL A 43 1.50 3.22 -11.43
C VAL A 43 2.15 4.61 -11.47
N SER A 44 1.40 5.63 -11.87
CA SER A 44 1.87 7.02 -11.84
C SER A 44 2.07 7.49 -10.40
N MET A 45 3.09 8.29 -10.16
CA MET A 45 3.34 8.89 -8.85
C MET A 45 2.20 9.80 -8.39
N ASP A 46 1.54 10.50 -9.31
CA ASP A 46 0.38 11.35 -9.01
C ASP A 46 -0.86 10.54 -8.58
N SER A 47 -0.80 9.21 -8.70
CA SER A 47 -1.86 8.29 -8.26
C SER A 47 -1.51 7.58 -6.95
N ILE A 48 -0.40 7.96 -6.31
CA ILE A 48 0.07 7.37 -5.05
C ILE A 48 0.05 8.44 -3.97
N GLU A 49 -0.65 8.17 -2.88
CA GLU A 49 -0.58 8.93 -1.64
C GLU A 49 0.31 8.19 -0.65
N PHE A 50 1.37 8.85 -0.17
CA PHE A 50 2.23 8.27 0.85
C PHE A 50 1.61 8.48 2.22
N ILE A 51 1.35 7.38 2.92
CA ILE A 51 0.88 7.39 4.30
C ILE A 51 2.08 7.28 5.25
N GLU A 52 1.96 7.85 6.45
CA GLU A 52 2.95 7.62 7.50
C GLU A 52 2.95 6.14 7.90
N PRO A 53 4.13 5.54 8.17
CA PRO A 53 4.18 4.19 8.69
C PRO A 53 3.44 4.17 10.03
N ILE A 54 2.55 3.21 10.18
CA ILE A 54 1.88 2.96 11.46
C ILE A 54 2.94 2.37 12.39
N THR A 55 3.64 3.21 13.14
CA THR A 55 4.44 2.72 14.27
C THR A 55 3.45 2.35 15.38
N GLU A 56 3.63 1.20 16.01
CA GLU A 56 2.79 0.73 17.13
C GLU A 56 2.92 1.61 18.40
N GLU A 57 3.35 2.87 18.29
CA GLU A 57 3.67 3.77 19.40
C GLU A 57 2.57 4.79 19.74
N GLU A 58 1.46 4.83 18.99
CA GLU A 58 0.37 5.80 19.22
C GLU A 58 -0.95 5.23 19.78
N ASP A 59 -0.96 4.02 20.35
CA ASP A 59 -2.13 3.52 21.11
C ASP A 59 -2.07 3.86 22.62
N GLY A 60 -1.10 4.66 23.07
CA GLY A 60 -0.76 4.76 24.50
C GLY A 60 -0.56 6.15 25.11
N ARG A 61 -0.88 7.26 24.42
CA ARG A 61 -0.77 8.60 25.02
C ARG A 61 -2.11 9.30 25.12
N GLU A 62 -2.82 8.90 26.17
CA GLU A 62 -3.60 9.80 27.00
C GLU A 62 -2.74 11.04 27.32
N GLN A 63 -2.84 12.10 26.50
CA GLN A 63 -2.24 13.38 26.84
C GLN A 63 -3.13 14.06 27.87
N ALA A 64 -2.88 13.68 29.12
CA ALA A 64 -3.14 14.50 30.27
C ALA A 64 -2.51 15.89 30.09
N GLN A 65 -3.35 16.92 30.27
CA GLN A 65 -3.09 18.21 30.93
C GLN A 65 -1.81 18.98 30.56
N HIS A 66 -1.97 20.19 30.02
CA HIS A 66 -1.81 21.46 30.76
C HIS A 66 -2.35 22.65 29.94
#